data_AF-A0A8H6FW07-F1
#
_entry.id   AF-A0A8H6FW07-F1
#
_cell.length_a   1.000
_cell.length_b   1.000
_cell.length_c   1.000
_cell.angle_alpha   90.00
_cell.angle_beta   90.00
_cell.angle_gamma   90.00
#
_symmetry.space_group_name_H-M   'P 1'
#
loop_
_entity.id
_entity.type
_entity.pdbx_description
1 polymer ?
#
loop_
_entity_poly.entity_id
_entity_poly.type
_entity_poly.pdbx_seq_one_letter_code
_entity_poly.pdbx_strand_id
1 'polypeptide(L)'
;MVTSGVAKLERAIQLWHASFSPQEVPNKRAQSRIILPAPIVRIISYERSVADPRFMDKLYPTQARNVERWSWAAGMVGSYGMPIGSVCHNLRRLSRGAISNLFSKTSVRKLQPVILGVIDKLCNKLEVI
;
A
#
# COMPACT_ATOMS: atom_id res chain seq x y z
N MET A 1 -22.47 10.52 26.06
CA MET A 1 -22.34 9.04 26.01
C MET A 1 -22.09 8.59 24.56
N VAL A 2 -20.93 8.91 23.96
CA VAL A 2 -20.56 8.58 22.56
C VAL A 2 -19.23 7.81 22.53
N THR A 3 -19.03 6.91 23.50
CA THR A 3 -17.75 6.21 23.71
C THR A 3 -17.79 4.74 23.29
N SER A 4 -18.96 4.19 22.96
CA SER A 4 -19.12 2.75 22.73
C SER A 4 -18.56 2.26 21.39
N GLY A 5 -18.74 3.02 20.30
CA GLY A 5 -18.32 2.63 18.94
C GLY A 5 -16.80 2.64 18.75
N VAL A 6 -16.13 3.72 19.19
CA VAL A 6 -14.67 3.86 19.10
C VAL A 6 -13.96 2.80 19.94
N ALA A 7 -14.47 2.51 21.14
CA ALA A 7 -13.92 1.46 22.00
C ALA A 7 -14.09 0.05 21.39
N LYS A 8 -15.18 -0.21 20.66
CA LYS A 8 -15.40 -1.48 19.95
C LYS A 8 -14.43 -1.63 18.78
N LEU A 9 -14.17 -0.53 18.04
CA LEU A 9 -13.22 -0.51 16.93
C LEU A 9 -11.76 -0.64 17.41
N GLU A 10 -11.36 0.07 18.46
CA GLU A 10 -10.01 -0.05 19.04
C GLU A 10 -9.77 -1.45 19.59
N ARG A 11 -10.77 -2.06 20.21
CA ARG A 11 -10.70 -3.44 20.66
C ARG A 11 -10.65 -4.42 19.49
N ALA A 12 -11.37 -4.17 18.39
CA ALA A 12 -11.27 -4.97 17.17
C ALA A 12 -9.90 -4.85 16.49
N ILE A 13 -9.30 -3.65 16.48
CA ILE A 13 -7.93 -3.41 15.96
C ILE A 13 -6.89 -4.11 16.85
N GLN A 14 -7.03 -4.03 18.18
CA GLN A 14 -6.16 -4.74 19.11
C GLN A 14 -6.32 -6.27 18.99
N LEU A 15 -7.54 -6.77 18.84
CA LEU A 15 -7.82 -8.19 18.60
C LEU A 15 -7.29 -8.64 17.24
N TRP A 16 -7.39 -7.82 16.20
CA TRP A 16 -6.83 -8.09 14.88
C TRP A 16 -5.29 -8.14 14.91
N HIS A 17 -4.64 -7.19 15.59
CA HIS A 17 -3.19 -7.22 15.82
C HIS A 17 -2.74 -8.40 16.70
N ALA A 18 -3.54 -8.81 17.70
CA ALA A 18 -3.27 -9.98 18.52
C ALA A 18 -3.47 -11.30 17.75
N SER A 19 -4.43 -11.33 16.80
CA SER A 19 -4.66 -12.43 15.87
C SER A 19 -3.53 -12.55 14.84
N PHE A 20 -2.86 -11.42 14.57
CA PHE A 20 -1.64 -11.31 13.77
C PHE A 20 -0.38 -11.29 14.66
N SER A 21 -0.42 -11.97 15.81
CA SER A 21 0.84 -12.40 16.45
C SER A 21 1.63 -13.20 15.42
N PRO A 22 2.96 -13.01 15.28
CA PRO A 22 3.76 -13.76 14.32
C PRO A 22 3.59 -15.24 14.64
N GLN A 23 2.74 -15.93 13.90
CA GLN A 23 2.73 -17.38 13.89
C GLN A 23 4.16 -17.78 13.56
N GLU A 24 4.84 -18.47 14.48
CA GLU A 24 6.10 -19.12 14.17
C GLU A 24 5.85 -19.93 12.90
N VAL A 25 6.42 -19.46 11.80
CA VAL A 25 6.30 -20.09 10.50
C VAL A 25 6.82 -21.51 10.67
N PRO A 26 6.01 -22.55 10.42
CA PRO A 26 6.42 -23.92 10.68
C PRO A 26 7.73 -24.20 9.94
N ASN A 27 8.69 -24.72 10.71
CA ASN A 27 10.05 -25.05 10.33
C ASN A 27 10.16 -25.43 8.83
N LYS A 28 10.82 -24.57 8.05
CA LYS A 28 11.00 -24.66 6.60
C LYS A 28 11.91 -25.81 6.13
N ARG A 29 11.87 -26.99 6.78
CA ARG A 29 12.64 -28.17 6.38
C ARG A 29 11.99 -29.01 5.27
N ALA A 30 10.78 -28.68 4.83
CA ALA A 30 10.05 -29.44 3.78
C ALA A 30 9.57 -28.58 2.60
N GLN A 31 10.15 -27.38 2.38
CA GLN A 31 10.01 -26.66 1.12
C GLN A 31 11.37 -26.65 0.44
N SER A 32 11.48 -27.53 -0.55
CA SER A 32 12.62 -27.75 -1.41
C SER A 32 13.31 -26.45 -1.84
N ARG A 33 14.44 -26.17 -1.19
CA ARG A 33 15.68 -25.71 -1.81
C ARG A 33 15.53 -24.55 -2.82
N ILE A 34 14.89 -23.46 -2.40
CA ILE A 34 15.32 -22.13 -2.85
C ILE A 34 16.15 -21.56 -1.71
N ILE A 35 17.44 -21.80 -1.85
CA ILE A 35 18.53 -21.23 -1.07
C ILE A 35 18.28 -19.72 -0.94
N LEU A 36 18.37 -19.20 0.30
CA LEU A 36 18.47 -17.78 0.72
C LEU A 36 18.08 -16.75 -0.35
N PRO A 37 17.05 -15.90 -0.13
CA PRO A 37 16.51 -15.02 -1.17
C PRO A 37 17.66 -14.31 -1.86
N ALA A 38 17.96 -14.73 -3.09
CA ALA A 38 18.94 -14.03 -3.88
C ALA A 38 18.44 -12.59 -3.94
N PRO A 39 19.22 -11.59 -3.51
CA PRO A 39 18.74 -10.23 -3.30
C PRO A 39 18.14 -9.64 -4.57
N ILE A 40 18.54 -10.16 -5.74
CA ILE A 40 18.09 -9.76 -7.07
C ILE A 40 17.82 -11.02 -7.90
N VAL A 41 16.56 -11.26 -8.27
CA VAL A 41 16.13 -12.34 -9.16
C VAL A 41 15.59 -11.73 -10.46
N ARG A 42 16.00 -12.26 -11.60
CA ARG A 42 15.41 -11.88 -12.90
C ARG A 42 14.15 -12.71 -13.12
N ILE A 43 12.98 -12.07 -13.21
CA ILE A 43 11.70 -12.76 -13.43
C ILE A 43 11.42 -12.92 -14.93
N ILE A 44 11.70 -11.88 -15.73
CA ILE A 44 11.57 -11.85 -17.19
C ILE A 44 12.74 -11.06 -17.79
N SER A 45 12.95 -11.13 -19.11
CA SER A 45 14.16 -10.59 -19.77
C SER A 45 14.50 -9.15 -19.40
N TYR A 46 13.49 -8.30 -19.20
CA TYR A 46 13.61 -6.88 -18.90
C TYR A 46 13.28 -6.51 -17.44
N GLU A 47 12.68 -7.40 -16.65
CA GLU A 47 12.27 -7.11 -15.27
C GLU A 47 13.16 -7.83 -14.25
N ARG A 48 13.59 -7.07 -13.25
CA ARG A 48 14.38 -7.58 -12.14
C ARG A 48 13.59 -7.36 -10.86
N SER A 49 13.31 -8.45 -10.16
CA SER A 49 12.77 -8.40 -8.81
C SER A 49 13.91 -8.27 -7.83
N VAL A 50 13.80 -7.31 -6.92
CA VAL A 50 14.79 -7.04 -5.88
C VAL A 50 14.08 -7.17 -4.55
N ALA A 51 14.59 -8.06 -3.69
CA ALA A 51 14.04 -8.33 -2.36
C ALA A 51 14.99 -7.88 -1.23
N ASP A 52 15.99 -7.07 -1.55
CA ASP A 52 16.95 -6.52 -0.59
C ASP A 52 16.49 -5.15 -0.04
N PRO A 53 16.19 -5.03 1.28
CA PRO A 53 15.84 -3.75 1.89
C PRO A 53 16.91 -2.66 1.68
N ARG A 54 18.19 -3.02 1.62
CA ARG A 54 19.31 -2.07 1.44
C ARG A 54 19.33 -1.44 0.06
N PHE A 55 18.62 -2.04 -0.90
CA PHE A 55 18.54 -1.57 -2.27
C PHE A 55 17.30 -0.69 -2.53
N MET A 56 16.35 -0.62 -1.59
CA MET A 56 15.08 0.09 -1.80
C MET A 56 15.29 1.60 -2.02
N ASP A 57 16.26 2.20 -1.32
CA ASP A 57 16.61 3.62 -1.48
C ASP A 57 17.18 3.94 -2.87
N LYS A 58 17.78 2.95 -3.54
CA LYS A 58 18.31 3.09 -4.91
C LYS A 58 17.22 2.87 -5.97
N LEU A 59 16.25 2.02 -5.66
CA LEU A 59 15.17 1.62 -6.56
C LEU A 59 14.07 2.68 -6.62
N TYR A 60 13.64 3.18 -5.46
CA TYR A 60 12.60 4.19 -5.39
C TYR A 60 13.18 5.60 -5.57
N PRO A 61 12.53 6.47 -6.36
CA PRO A 61 12.99 7.83 -6.55
C PRO A 61 12.92 8.61 -5.24
N THR A 62 14.05 9.15 -4.80
CA THR A 62 14.11 10.20 -3.77
C THR A 62 13.75 11.56 -4.39
N GLN A 63 13.42 12.54 -3.55
CA GLN A 63 13.09 13.92 -3.98
C GLN A 63 14.15 14.59 -4.88
N ALA A 64 15.40 14.14 -4.83
CA ALA A 64 16.50 14.64 -5.65
C ALA A 64 16.60 13.98 -7.05
N ARG A 65 15.82 12.93 -7.35
CA ARG A 65 15.95 12.15 -8.58
C ARG A 65 14.67 12.11 -9.39
N ASN A 66 14.73 12.66 -10.60
CA ASN A 66 13.68 12.49 -11.60
C ASN A 66 13.82 11.12 -12.24
N VAL A 67 12.87 10.22 -11.94
CA VAL A 67 12.82 8.87 -12.52
C VAL A 67 11.57 8.74 -13.36
N GLU A 68 11.76 8.45 -14.65
CA GLU A 68 10.68 8.09 -15.57
C GLU A 68 10.18 6.68 -15.26
N ARG A 69 8.88 6.45 -15.40
CA ARG A 69 8.31 5.11 -15.25
C ARG A 69 8.64 4.31 -16.51
N TRP A 70 8.90 3.02 -16.37
CA TRP A 70 9.07 2.15 -17.53
C TRP A 70 7.79 2.11 -18.38
N SER A 71 7.93 2.35 -19.70
CA SER A 71 6.81 2.60 -20.63
C SER A 71 5.81 1.46 -20.71
N TRP A 72 6.27 0.21 -20.73
CA TRP A 72 5.40 -0.97 -20.71
C TRP A 72 4.54 -1.01 -19.44
N ALA A 73 5.16 -0.77 -18.28
CA ALA A 73 4.44 -0.73 -17.01
C ALA A 73 3.44 0.43 -16.94
N ALA A 74 3.70 1.53 -17.65
CA ALA A 74 2.76 2.65 -17.78
C ALA A 74 1.59 2.30 -18.71
N GLY A 75 1.85 1.57 -19.80
CA GLY A 75 0.85 1.11 -20.75
C GLY A 75 -0.16 0.11 -20.20
N MET A 76 0.19 -0.63 -19.15
CA MET A 76 -0.72 -1.54 -18.42
C MET A 76 -2.00 -0.86 -17.89
N VAL A 77 -1.94 0.46 -17.63
CA VAL A 77 -3.09 1.24 -17.15
C VAL A 77 -4.10 1.51 -18.29
N GLY A 78 -3.69 1.38 -19.55
CA GLY A 78 -4.54 1.62 -20.72
C GLY A 78 -4.85 3.10 -21.00
N SER A 79 -4.35 4.03 -20.18
CA SER A 79 -4.64 5.47 -20.27
C SER A 79 -3.37 6.30 -20.10
N TYR A 80 -2.65 6.50 -21.21
CA TYR A 80 -1.38 7.24 -21.26
C TYR A 80 -1.49 8.72 -20.85
N GLY A 81 -2.69 9.30 -20.92
CA GLY A 81 -2.96 10.69 -20.51
C GLY A 81 -3.29 10.88 -19.03
N MET A 82 -3.56 9.81 -18.27
CA MET A 82 -3.89 9.92 -16.85
C MET A 82 -2.62 10.09 -16.00
N PRO A 83 -2.70 10.81 -14.87
CA PRO A 83 -1.59 10.94 -13.92
C PRO A 83 -0.97 9.61 -13.47
N ILE A 84 -1.79 8.56 -13.37
CA ILE A 84 -1.33 7.23 -12.96
C ILE A 84 -0.69 6.42 -14.11
N GLY A 85 -1.08 6.69 -15.35
CA GLY A 85 -0.56 6.05 -16.56
C GLY A 85 0.57 6.81 -17.24
N SER A 86 0.97 7.98 -16.73
CA SER A 86 2.03 8.79 -17.34
C SER A 86 3.43 8.26 -17.06
N VAL A 87 4.26 8.18 -18.11
CA VAL A 87 5.69 7.87 -18.04
C VAL A 87 6.49 9.03 -17.45
N CYS A 88 6.17 10.24 -17.89
CA CYS A 88 6.91 11.46 -17.58
C CYS A 88 6.87 11.77 -16.07
N HIS A 89 8.04 12.06 -15.49
CA HIS A 89 8.15 12.43 -14.09
C HIS A 89 7.39 13.72 -13.77
N ASN A 90 7.59 14.78 -14.58
CA ASN A 90 7.04 16.10 -14.31
C ASN A 90 5.51 16.11 -14.35
N LEU A 91 4.91 15.36 -15.29
CA LEU A 91 3.45 15.27 -15.39
C LEU A 91 2.86 14.59 -14.14
N ARG A 92 3.50 13.51 -13.66
CA ARG A 92 3.11 12.86 -12.39
C ARG A 92 3.29 13.77 -11.19
N ARG A 93 4.40 14.52 -11.12
CA ARG A 93 4.69 15.46 -10.03
C ARG A 93 3.65 16.57 -9.97
N LEU A 94 3.34 17.20 -11.11
CA LEU A 94 2.32 18.25 -11.21
C LEU A 94 0.94 17.74 -10.79
N SER A 95 0.55 16.57 -11.31
CA SER A 95 -0.73 15.97 -10.99
C SER A 95 -0.88 15.58 -9.52
N ARG A 96 0.18 15.02 -8.91
CA ARG A 96 0.21 14.74 -7.46
C ARG A 96 0.15 16.01 -6.62
N GLY A 97 0.84 17.07 -7.06
CA GLY A 97 0.80 18.38 -6.42
C GLY A 97 -0.62 18.92 -6.34
N ALA A 98 -1.36 18.85 -7.45
CA ALA A 98 -2.75 19.33 -7.53
C ALA A 98 -3.69 18.65 -6.54
N ILE A 99 -3.54 17.35 -6.29
CA ILE A 99 -4.42 16.58 -5.38
C ILE A 99 -3.84 16.41 -3.96
N SER A 100 -2.63 16.90 -3.69
CA SER A 100 -1.92 16.66 -2.42
C SER A 100 -2.70 17.14 -1.19
N ASN A 101 -3.42 18.26 -1.31
CA ASN A 101 -4.21 18.85 -0.22
C ASN A 101 -5.33 17.91 0.26
N LEU A 102 -5.92 17.13 -0.65
CA LEU A 102 -6.98 16.17 -0.34
C LEU A 102 -6.48 15.02 0.54
N PHE A 103 -5.21 14.66 0.42
CA PHE A 103 -4.56 13.59 1.19
C PHE A 103 -3.70 14.11 2.35
N SER A 104 -3.89 15.38 2.74
CA SER A 104 -3.25 15.92 3.95
C SER A 104 -3.82 15.26 5.22
N LYS A 105 -3.02 15.17 6.28
CA LYS A 105 -3.47 14.62 7.59
C LYS A 105 -4.74 15.31 8.08
N THR A 106 -4.84 16.63 7.89
CA THR A 106 -6.02 17.42 8.28
C THR A 106 -7.24 17.06 7.44
N SER A 107 -7.10 16.93 6.13
CA SER A 107 -8.19 16.51 5.23
C SER A 107 -8.68 15.11 5.57
N VAL A 108 -7.75 14.16 5.78
CA VAL A 108 -8.09 12.78 6.18
C VAL A 108 -8.83 12.74 7.52
N ARG A 109 -8.39 13.51 8.52
CA ARG A 109 -9.09 13.60 9.82
C ARG A 109 -10.51 14.16 9.70
N LYS A 110 -10.73 15.12 8.79
CA LYS A 110 -12.08 15.64 8.53
C LYS A 110 -13.00 14.59 7.92
N LEU A 111 -12.46 13.67 7.10
CA LEU A 111 -13.23 12.60 6.47
C LEU A 111 -13.42 11.36 7.35
N GLN A 112 -12.56 11.17 8.36
CA GLN A 112 -12.63 10.07 9.32
C GLN A 112 -14.05 9.78 9.89
N PRO A 113 -14.83 10.76 10.40
CA PRO A 113 -16.16 10.47 10.95
C PRO A 113 -17.14 9.93 9.91
N VAL A 114 -17.02 10.36 8.64
CA VAL A 114 -17.87 9.85 7.55
C VAL A 114 -17.57 8.38 7.30
N ILE A 115 -16.28 8.02 7.24
CA ILE A 115 -15.85 6.64 7.03
C ILE A 115 -16.31 5.75 8.20
N LEU A 116 -16.14 6.22 9.44
CA LEU A 116 -16.60 5.50 10.63
C LEU A 116 -18.12 5.27 10.59
N GLY A 117 -18.91 6.28 10.18
CA GLY A 117 -20.35 6.11 10.04
C GLY A 117 -20.76 5.07 8.97
N VAL A 118 -19.97 4.90 7.90
CA VAL A 118 -20.21 3.84 6.91
C VAL A 118 -19.83 2.47 7.47
N ILE A 119 -18.73 2.38 8.23
CA ILE A 119 -18.31 1.15 8.91
C ILE A 119 -19.37 0.72 9.92
N ASP A 120 -19.88 1.63 10.76
CA ASP A 120 -20.92 1.32 11.74
C ASP A 120 -22.19 0.79 11.06
N LYS A 121 -22.61 1.39 9.94
CA LYS A 121 -23.74 0.89 9.14
C LYS A 121 -23.49 -0.53 8.62
N LEU A 122 -22.28 -0.82 8.17
CA LEU A 122 -21.91 -2.15 7.69
C LEU A 122 -21.94 -3.17 8.84
N CYS A 123 -21.32 -2.86 9.97
CA CYS A 123 -21.28 -3.72 11.15
C CYS A 123 -22.70 -4.01 11.67
N ASN A 124 -23.56 -3.00 11.79
CA ASN A 124 -24.95 -3.19 12.23
C ASN A 124 -25.74 -4.12 11.29
N LYS A 125 -25.47 -4.10 9.99
CA LYS A 125 -26.13 -5.02 9.04
C LYS A 125 -25.62 -6.45 9.17
N LEU A 126 -24.36 -6.64 9.52
CA LEU A 126 -23.75 -7.95 9.68
C LEU A 126 -24.11 -8.60 11.03
N GLU A 127 -24.31 -7.82 12.09
CA GLU A 127 -24.72 -8.35 13.41
C GLU A 127 -26.20 -8.79 13.48
N VAL A 128 -27.03 -8.35 12.52
CA VAL A 128 -28.45 -8.71 12.43
C VAL A 128 -28.67 -10.02 11.64
N ILE A 129 -27.63 -10.56 11.01
CA ILE A 129 -27.62 -11.86 10.32
C ILE A 129 -27.07 -12.92 11.28
#